data_AF-A0A2N6QSA9-F1
#
_entry.id   AF-A0A2N6QSA9-F1
#
_cell.length_a   1.000
_cell.length_b   1.000
_cell.length_c   1.000
_cell.angle_alpha   90.00
_cell.angle_beta   90.00
_cell.angle_gamma   90.00
#
_symmetry.space_group_name_H-M   'P 1'
#
loop_
_entity.id
_entity.type
_entity.pdbx_description
1 polymer ?
#
loop_
_entity_poly.entity_id
_entity_poly.type
_entity_poly.pdbx_seq_one_letter_code
_entity_poly.pdbx_strand_id
1 'polypeptide(L)' 'MSDSWVNDRLESQVGEDKAREIQKAMSKGNVDKVISRIDEKGNVITNKLNSAGEIISSWP' A
#
# COMPACT_ATOMS: atom_id res chain seq x y z
N MET A 1 7.24 3.66 -3.44
CA MET A 1 7.24 2.89 -2.17
C MET A 1 7.37 1.42 -2.55
N SER A 2 8.49 0.77 -2.23
CA SER A 2 8.73 -0.63 -2.58
C SER A 2 7.98 -1.58 -1.64
N ASP A 3 7.77 -2.82 -2.08
CA ASP A 3 7.23 -3.90 -1.22
C ASP A 3 8.11 -4.18 0.00
N SER A 4 9.43 -3.99 -0.09
CA SER A 4 10.34 -4.13 1.05
C SER A 4 10.02 -3.14 2.18
N TRP A 5 9.83 -1.87 1.83
CA TRP A 5 9.45 -0.86 2.82
C TRP A 5 8.09 -1.19 3.47
N VAL A 6 7.14 -1.70 2.68
CA VAL A 6 5.82 -2.09 3.20
C VAL A 6 5.95 -3.28 4.15
N ASN A 7 6.79 -4.25 3.84
CA ASN A 7 7.07 -5.39 4.70
C ASN A 7 7.62 -4.95 6.06
N ASP A 8 8.70 -4.18 6.05
CA ASP A 8 9.36 -3.72 7.28
C ASP A 8 8.38 -2.94 8.16
N ARG A 9 7.51 -2.13 7.53
CA ARG A 9 6.47 -1.40 8.23
C ARG A 9 5.43 -2.33 8.83
N LEU A 10 4.91 -3.30 8.09
CA LEU A 10 3.93 -4.27 8.57
C LEU A 10 4.49 -5.09 9.73
N GLU A 11 5.69 -5.65 9.60
CA GLU A 11 6.36 -6.39 10.66
C GLU A 11 6.47 -5.55 11.94
N SER A 12 6.85 -4.27 11.83
CA SER A 12 6.96 -3.36 12.98
C SER A 12 5.62 -3.05 13.68
N GLN A 13 4.50 -3.11 12.95
CA GLN A 13 3.19 -2.67 13.46
C GLN A 13 2.33 -3.83 13.96
N VAL A 14 2.40 -4.98 13.29
CA VAL A 14 1.51 -6.12 13.56
C VAL A 14 2.25 -7.41 13.90
N GLY A 15 3.59 -7.40 13.85
CA GLY A 15 4.42 -8.59 14.02
C GLY A 15 4.54 -9.44 12.75
N GLU A 16 5.54 -10.32 12.72
CA GLU A 16 5.93 -11.12 11.55
C GLU A 16 4.79 -11.99 11.00
N ASP A 17 4.07 -12.71 11.86
CA ASP A 17 3.02 -13.65 11.43
C ASP A 17 1.86 -12.93 10.73
N LYS A 18 1.37 -11.83 11.32
CA LYS A 18 0.30 -11.02 10.71
C LYS A 18 0.78 -10.28 9.48
N ALA A 19 2.03 -9.82 9.45
CA ALA A 19 2.61 -9.19 8.27
C ALA A 19 2.59 -10.16 7.07
N ARG A 20 2.97 -11.43 7.27
CA ARG A 20 2.89 -12.47 6.23
C ARG A 20 1.47 -12.73 5.74
N GLU A 21 0.48 -12.74 6.63
CA GLU A 21 -0.92 -12.91 6.23
C GLU A 21 -1.41 -11.75 5.35
N ILE A 22 -1.09 -10.51 5.74
CA ILE A 22 -1.43 -9.31 4.97
C ILE A 22 -0.73 -9.34 3.61
N GLN A 23 0.54 -9.72 3.54
CA GLN A 23 1.26 -9.86 2.27
C GLN A 23 0.61 -10.89 1.34
N LYS A 24 0.21 -12.05 1.88
CA LYS A 24 -0.52 -13.06 1.09
C LYS A 24 -1.87 -12.53 0.61
N ALA A 25 -2.54 -11.71 1.42
CA ALA A 25 -3.79 -11.08 1.01
C ALA A 25 -3.57 -10.04 -0.10
N MET A 26 -2.49 -9.24 -0.02
CA MET A 26 -2.09 -8.31 -1.06
C MET A 26 -1.76 -9.03 -2.38
N SER A 27 -0.99 -10.11 -2.35
CA SER A 27 -0.66 -10.87 -3.56
C SER A 27 -1.88 -11.55 -4.20
N LYS A 28 -2.91 -11.82 -3.40
CA LYS A 28 -4.20 -12.37 -3.87
C LYS A 28 -5.17 -11.29 -4.36
N GLY A 29 -4.82 -10.00 -4.25
CA GLY A 29 -5.70 -8.88 -4.61
C GLY A 29 -6.81 -8.60 -3.59
N ASN A 30 -6.74 -9.18 -2.39
CA ASN A 30 -7.72 -8.94 -1.31
C ASN A 30 -7.44 -7.65 -0.54
N VAL A 31 -6.24 -7.08 -0.70
CA VAL A 31 -5.80 -5.84 -0.04
C VAL A 31 -5.14 -4.95 -1.08
N ASP A 32 -5.64 -3.72 -1.20
CA ASP A 32 -5.06 -2.70 -2.06
C ASP A 32 -3.93 -1.95 -1.35
N LYS A 33 -2.86 -1.61 -2.09
CA LYS A 33 -1.87 -0.62 -1.66
C LYS A 33 -2.27 0.74 -2.22
N VAL A 34 -2.37 1.76 -1.37
CA VAL A 34 -2.77 3.10 -1.79
C VAL A 34 -1.80 4.17 -1.28
N ILE A 35 -1.72 5.28 -2.02
CA ILE A 35 -1.02 6.49 -1.59
C ILE A 35 -1.97 7.69 -1.70
N SER A 36 -2.03 8.47 -0.62
CA SER A 36 -2.77 9.73 -0.58
C SER A 36 -1.78 10.90 -0.62
N ARG A 37 -2.04 11.89 -1.48
CA ARG A 37 -1.31 13.16 -1.52
C ARG A 37 -2.28 14.33 -1.52
N ILE A 38 -1.81 15.48 -1.08
CA ILE A 38 -2.53 16.75 -1.22
C ILE A 38 -2.02 17.44 -2.50
N ASP A 39 -2.94 17.89 -3.35
CA ASP A 39 -2.62 18.68 -4.54
C ASP A 39 -2.38 20.17 -4.20
N GLU A 40 -1.98 20.95 -5.20
CA GLU A 40 -1.70 22.39 -5.04
C GLU A 40 -2.93 23.22 -4.63
N LYS A 41 -4.14 22.67 -4.79
CA LYS A 41 -5.42 23.29 -4.44
C LYS A 41 -5.93 22.85 -3.07
N GLY A 42 -5.21 21.97 -2.37
CA GLY A 42 -5.59 21.43 -1.09
C GLY A 42 -6.52 20.21 -1.16
N ASN A 43 -6.74 19.62 -2.34
CA ASN A 43 -7.55 18.41 -2.47
C ASN A 43 -6.74 17.16 -2.14
N VAL A 44 -7.36 16.21 -1.43
CA VAL A 44 -6.77 14.89 -1.19
C VAL A 44 -7.02 13.99 -2.40
N ILE A 45 -5.93 13.53 -3.03
CA ILE A 45 -5.97 12.57 -4.13
C ILE A 45 -5.41 11.24 -3.61
N THR A 46 -6.18 10.17 -3.72
CA THR A 46 -5.74 8.82 -3.38
C THR A 46 -5.65 7.95 -4.63
N ASN A 47 -4.56 7.19 -4.76
CA ASN A 47 -4.31 6.33 -5.91
C ASN A 47 -3.91 4.93 -5.46
N LYS A 48 -4.32 3.91 -6.22
CA LYS A 48 -3.82 2.54 -6.10
C LYS A 48 -2.41 2.42 -6.67
N LEU A 49 -1.62 1.60 -6.01
CA LEU A 49 -0.24 1.29 -6.38
C LEU A 49 -0.07 -0.19 -6.71
N ASN A 50 0.82 -0.48 -7.66
CA ASN A 50 1.30 -1.85 -7.89
C ASN A 50 2.45 -2.23 -6.92
N SER A 51 2.97 -3.45 -7.08
CA SER A 51 4.13 -3.97 -6.31
C SER A 51 5.41 -3.16 -6.51
N ALA A 52 5.63 -2.60 -7.71
CA ALA A 52 6.76 -1.70 -7.98
C ALA A 52 6.58 -0.31 -7.33
N GLY A 53 5.39 0.00 -6.83
CA GLY A 53 5.05 1.29 -6.24
C GLY A 53 4.67 2.35 -7.27
N GLU A 54 4.29 1.93 -8.48
CA GLU A 54 3.77 2.79 -9.55
C GLU A 54 2.26 2.97 -9.41
N ILE A 55 1.76 4.13 -9.83
CA ILE A 55 0.32 4.44 -9.82
C ILE A 55 -0.36 3.68 -10.96
N ILE A 56 -1.42 2.93 -10.64
CA ILE A 56 -2.20 2.17 -11.63
C ILE A 56 -3.62 2.69 -11.82
N SER A 57 -4.22 3.34 -10.81
CA SER A 57 -5.54 3.96 -10.89
C SER A 57 -5.78 4.92 -9.73
N SER A 58 -6.80 5.77 -9.84
CA SER A 58 -7.37 6.46 -8.68
C SER A 58 -8.00 5.48 -7.69
N TRP A 59 -8.18 5.90 -6.44
CA TRP A 59 -8.85 5.15 -5.37
C TRP A 59 -9.83 6.06 -4.60
N PRO A 60 -11.00 5.57 -4.17
CA PRO A 60 -11.55 4.23 -4.44
C PRO A 60 -12.01 4.06 -5.89
#